data_AF-A0A6N0JP18-F1
#
_entry.id   AF-A0A6N0JP18-F1
#
_cell.length_a   1.000
_cell.length_b   1.000
_cell.length_c   1.000
_cell.angle_alpha   90.00
_cell.angle_beta   90.00
_cell.angle_gamma   90.00
#
_symmetry.space_group_name_H-M   'P 1'
#
loop_
_entity.id
_entity.type
_entity.pdbx_description
1 polymer ?
#
loop_
_entity_poly.entity_id
_entity_poly.type
_entity_poly.pdbx_seq_one_letter_code
_entity_poly.pdbx_strand_id
1 'polypeptide(L)'
;MLDIEMTFEDAAVRRMEAAAPLLIGRAAHCGLRIANWRVGRQHARLLREDAAIVLEDLGTLAGTLVNGVRIVRHAPVLPDDDILIGPCRLRVALSPMALAAAEEGAEVSRPAETSRTLAGAVPQPPPAPPQARLQQPRLQERRRLHAALLEALDLRRRDVAGMSDGMLRAEAERLLTHIVATDTDLPPGADRAALCREVLDEAVGLGPLEPLLAASDITEIMVNRYDEIYVERGGRLSRHPAAFTSEESVRWAIERIVTPLGRRIDESSPMVDARLSDGSRVHAIIPPVAMKGASLTIRKFPRQRPGMADLIAAGSLSGAMAQFLALCVRTRKNLVVSGGTGSGKTTLLNILSNEIPDGERVVTIEDAAELCLSHDHLVALEARPANQEGRGRIDIRELVRNALRMRPDRIVVGECRGAEAFDMLTAMNTGHEGSLTTLHANSPRDALGRLESMILMAGLDLPLTAVREHIAASVDIVVQQARLAHGQRVVTSIAEVTGMESGRIQLQDLFRHDRHRGFAGCGALPGFAREWADAGVEFDPSWFSDTAGREAGASVFNQGAP
;
A
#
# COMPACT_ATOMS: atom_id res chain seq x y z
N MET A 1 35.92 23.79 -29.29
CA MET A 1 36.35 23.75 -27.88
C MET A 1 35.51 24.78 -27.13
N LEU A 2 35.21 24.51 -25.86
CA LEU A 2 34.53 25.42 -24.94
C LEU A 2 35.60 26.13 -24.12
N ASP A 3 35.52 27.46 -24.06
CA ASP A 3 36.32 28.29 -23.16
C ASP A 3 35.48 28.54 -21.90
N ILE A 4 35.97 28.10 -20.75
CA ILE A 4 35.23 28.13 -19.49
C ILE A 4 36.01 28.95 -18.47
N GLU A 5 35.37 30.01 -17.97
CA GLU A 5 35.86 30.79 -16.84
C GLU A 5 35.06 30.42 -15.58
N MET A 6 35.76 30.10 -14.51
CA MET A 6 35.21 29.68 -13.22
C MET A 6 35.60 30.70 -12.15
N THR A 7 34.63 31.23 -11.42
CA THR A 7 34.84 32.11 -10.26
C THR A 7 34.29 31.46 -9.01
N PHE A 8 35.12 31.32 -7.97
CA PHE A 8 34.76 30.70 -6.68
C PHE A 8 34.48 31.76 -5.60
N GLU A 9 33.93 31.35 -4.45
CA GLU A 9 33.57 32.24 -3.33
C GLU A 9 34.76 33.01 -2.73
N ASP A 10 36.00 32.51 -2.88
CA ASP A 10 37.25 33.18 -2.49
C ASP A 10 37.76 34.20 -3.53
N ALA A 11 36.94 34.50 -4.55
CA ALA A 11 37.26 35.32 -5.71
C ALA A 11 38.40 34.78 -6.60
N ALA A 12 38.83 33.51 -6.41
CA ALA A 12 39.77 32.88 -7.33
C ALA A 12 39.11 32.64 -8.69
N VAL A 13 39.80 33.06 -9.76
CA VAL A 13 39.37 32.84 -11.15
C VAL A 13 40.25 31.76 -11.78
N ARG A 14 39.62 30.76 -12.40
CA ARG A 14 40.30 29.72 -13.18
C ARG A 14 39.72 29.65 -14.59
N ARG A 15 40.58 29.48 -15.59
CA ARG A 15 40.18 29.30 -16.98
C ARG A 15 40.61 27.93 -17.48
N MET A 16 39.77 27.29 -18.28
CA MET A 16 40.09 26.03 -18.94
C MET A 16 39.46 25.97 -20.34
N GLU A 17 40.09 25.21 -21.22
CA GLU A 17 39.50 24.80 -22.49
C GLU A 17 39.12 23.32 -22.43
N ALA A 18 37.92 22.97 -22.89
CA ALA A 18 37.43 21.61 -22.85
C ALA A 18 36.61 21.25 -24.10
N ALA A 19 36.63 19.97 -24.50
CA ALA A 19 35.75 19.47 -25.53
C ALA A 19 34.35 19.14 -24.95
N ALA A 20 33.30 19.40 -25.72
CA ALA A 20 31.95 18.87 -25.42
C ALA A 20 31.82 17.43 -25.96
N PRO A 21 31.08 16.53 -25.29
CA PRO A 21 30.32 16.75 -24.06
C PRO A 21 31.23 16.87 -22.82
N LEU A 22 30.99 17.89 -22.00
CA LEU A 22 31.74 18.12 -20.76
C LEU A 22 30.85 17.86 -19.55
N LEU A 23 31.23 16.89 -18.73
CA LEU A 23 30.53 16.57 -17.49
C LEU A 23 31.07 17.40 -16.32
N ILE A 24 30.17 18.08 -15.62
CA ILE A 24 30.44 18.91 -14.45
C ILE A 24 29.97 18.19 -13.19
N GLY A 25 30.81 18.08 -12.16
CA GLY A 25 30.42 17.43 -10.89
C GLY A 25 31.55 17.30 -9.88
N ARG A 26 31.28 16.72 -8.71
CA ARG A 26 32.31 16.51 -7.67
C ARG A 26 33.12 15.22 -7.82
N ALA A 27 32.65 14.27 -8.62
CA ALA A 27 33.31 12.98 -8.81
C ALA A 27 34.61 13.12 -9.63
N ALA A 28 35.53 12.15 -9.47
CA ALA A 28 36.85 12.20 -10.09
C ALA A 28 36.82 12.07 -11.62
N HIS A 29 35.75 11.48 -12.18
CA HIS A 29 35.58 11.27 -13.61
C HIS A 29 34.92 12.46 -14.33
N CYS A 30 34.53 13.52 -13.62
CA CYS A 30 33.98 14.73 -14.23
C CYS A 30 35.10 15.57 -14.86
N GLY A 31 34.94 15.96 -16.12
CA GLY A 31 35.92 16.77 -16.85
C GLY A 31 36.09 18.17 -16.26
N LEU A 32 35.03 18.72 -15.65
CA LEU A 32 35.11 19.91 -14.81
C LEU A 32 34.69 19.53 -13.39
N ARG A 33 35.69 19.49 -12.50
CA ARG A 33 35.51 19.04 -11.11
C ARG A 33 35.35 20.19 -10.14
N ILE A 34 34.22 20.23 -9.44
CA ILE A 34 33.96 21.17 -8.34
C ILE A 34 33.83 20.36 -7.05
N ALA A 35 34.88 20.35 -6.23
CA ALA A 35 34.96 19.55 -5.01
C ALA A 35 34.19 20.18 -3.84
N ASN A 36 32.87 20.27 -3.95
CA ASN A 36 31.98 20.81 -2.92
C ASN A 36 30.77 19.89 -2.70
N TRP A 37 30.30 19.80 -1.44
CA TRP A 37 29.18 18.93 -1.07
C TRP A 37 27.84 19.35 -1.69
N ARG A 38 27.66 20.64 -2.04
CA ARG A 38 26.48 21.17 -2.74
C ARG A 38 26.45 20.81 -4.23
N VAL A 39 27.54 20.26 -4.76
CA VAL A 39 27.66 19.82 -6.16
C VAL A 39 27.47 18.29 -6.19
N GLY A 40 26.58 17.82 -7.08
CA GLY A 40 26.32 16.38 -7.23
C GLY A 40 27.53 15.63 -7.78
N ARG A 41 27.55 14.29 -7.62
CA ARG A 41 28.62 13.45 -8.19
C ARG A 41 28.75 13.67 -9.70
N GLN A 42 27.62 13.74 -10.38
CA GLN A 42 27.45 14.29 -11.72
C GLN A 42 26.34 15.33 -11.59
N HIS A 43 26.62 16.60 -11.88
CA HIS A 43 25.73 17.72 -11.55
C HIS A 43 25.07 18.33 -12.77
N ALA A 44 25.88 18.67 -13.76
CA ALA A 44 25.40 19.22 -15.02
C ALA A 44 26.27 18.72 -16.16
N ARG A 45 25.81 18.90 -17.39
CA ARG A 45 26.58 18.58 -18.58
C ARG A 45 26.44 19.69 -19.61
N LEU A 46 27.57 20.10 -20.17
CA LEU A 46 27.63 20.97 -21.35
C LEU A 46 27.71 20.10 -22.60
N LEU A 47 26.81 20.36 -23.54
CA LEU A 47 26.72 19.73 -24.84
C LEU A 47 26.97 20.78 -25.92
N ARG A 48 27.44 20.31 -27.08
CA ARG A 48 27.43 21.10 -28.31
C ARG A 48 26.39 20.49 -29.23
N GLU A 49 25.33 21.23 -29.49
CA GLU A 49 24.30 20.88 -30.47
C GLU A 49 24.36 21.94 -31.57
N ASP A 50 24.66 21.53 -32.80
CA ASP A 50 24.92 22.42 -33.93
C ASP A 50 25.97 23.52 -33.62
N ALA A 51 25.60 24.79 -33.79
CA ALA A 51 26.39 25.97 -33.47
C ALA A 51 26.14 26.52 -32.05
N ALA A 52 25.34 25.83 -31.23
CA ALA A 52 24.95 26.28 -29.89
C ALA A 52 25.56 25.42 -28.78
N ILE A 53 25.74 26.05 -27.62
CA ILE A 53 26.09 25.36 -26.36
C ILE A 53 24.79 25.10 -25.61
N VAL A 54 24.60 23.87 -25.13
CA VAL A 54 23.45 23.46 -24.33
C VAL A 54 23.94 23.04 -22.95
N LEU A 55 23.28 23.53 -21.91
CA LEU A 55 23.54 23.14 -20.52
C LEU A 55 22.35 22.34 -19.99
N GLU A 56 22.62 21.14 -19.45
CA GLU A 56 21.61 20.27 -18.85
C GLU A 56 21.94 20.02 -17.37
N ASP A 57 20.96 20.21 -16.48
CA ASP A 57 21.05 19.78 -15.09
C ASP A 57 20.73 18.29 -14.99
N LEU A 58 21.55 17.52 -14.27
CA LEU A 58 21.40 16.07 -14.13
C LEU A 58 20.53 15.68 -12.92
N GLY A 59 19.65 16.57 -12.46
CA GLY A 59 18.63 16.28 -11.45
C GLY A 59 19.16 16.31 -10.02
N THR A 60 20.12 17.20 -9.73
CA THR A 60 20.72 17.25 -8.39
C THR A 60 19.98 18.18 -7.43
N LEU A 61 20.12 17.95 -6.12
CA LEU A 61 19.39 18.66 -5.06
C LEU A 61 19.53 20.20 -5.15
N ALA A 62 20.76 20.71 -5.24
CA ALA A 62 21.04 22.15 -5.34
C ALA A 62 20.61 22.74 -6.70
N GLY A 63 20.66 21.91 -7.75
CA GLY A 63 20.37 22.29 -9.13
C GLY A 63 21.37 23.28 -9.71
N THR A 64 21.26 23.47 -11.01
CA THR A 64 22.01 24.45 -11.79
C THR A 64 21.15 25.69 -11.98
N LEU A 65 21.70 26.88 -11.73
CA LEU A 65 21.02 28.15 -12.00
C LEU A 65 21.71 28.87 -13.15
N VAL A 66 20.93 29.55 -13.99
CA VAL A 66 21.41 30.44 -15.03
C VAL A 66 20.72 31.79 -14.84
N ASN A 67 21.49 32.85 -14.69
CA ASN A 67 20.99 34.20 -14.42
C ASN A 67 20.03 34.26 -13.22
N GLY A 68 20.31 33.44 -12.18
CA GLY A 68 19.51 33.34 -10.97
C GLY A 68 18.26 32.45 -11.06
N VAL A 69 17.98 31.84 -12.22
CA VAL A 69 16.83 30.95 -12.43
C VAL A 69 17.30 29.49 -12.51
N ARG A 70 16.65 28.59 -11.78
CA ARG A 70 16.95 27.16 -11.84
C ARG A 70 16.51 26.57 -13.19
N ILE A 71 17.40 25.82 -13.83
CA ILE A 71 17.15 25.21 -15.14
C ILE A 71 17.14 23.68 -15.04
N VAL A 72 16.38 23.05 -15.94
CA VAL A 72 16.53 21.61 -16.27
C VAL A 72 17.39 21.47 -17.53
N ARG A 73 17.17 22.38 -18.49
CA ARG A 73 17.94 22.53 -19.72
C ARG A 73 17.95 23.99 -20.12
N HIS A 74 19.09 24.51 -20.57
CA HIS A 74 19.26 25.88 -21.05
C HIS A 74 20.01 25.87 -22.37
N ALA A 75 19.38 26.43 -23.41
CA ALA A 75 19.90 26.47 -24.77
C ALA A 75 19.35 27.71 -25.50
N PRO A 76 20.19 28.51 -26.18
CA PRO A 76 21.65 28.46 -26.15
C PRO A 76 22.21 29.06 -24.84
N VAL A 77 23.33 28.53 -24.36
CA VAL A 77 24.17 29.23 -23.37
C VAL A 77 24.88 30.39 -24.05
N LEU A 78 24.64 31.61 -23.59
CA LEU A 78 25.27 32.83 -24.10
C LEU A 78 26.57 33.14 -23.33
N PRO A 79 27.56 33.84 -23.93
CA PRO A 79 28.81 34.19 -23.26
C PRO A 79 28.66 35.01 -21.96
N ASP A 80 27.57 35.77 -21.87
CA ASP A 80 27.25 36.63 -20.72
C ASP A 80 26.36 35.93 -19.67
N ASP A 81 25.93 34.68 -19.91
CA ASP A 81 25.13 33.94 -18.94
C ASP A 81 25.93 33.64 -17.66
N ASP A 82 25.36 33.99 -16.51
CA ASP A 82 25.90 33.64 -15.20
C ASP A 82 25.37 32.27 -14.77
N ILE A 83 26.18 31.22 -14.95
CA ILE A 83 25.82 29.85 -14.57
C ILE A 83 26.35 29.56 -13.16
N LEU A 84 25.45 29.30 -12.20
CA LEU A 84 25.81 28.97 -10.83
C LEU A 84 25.62 27.47 -10.56
N ILE A 85 26.71 26.80 -10.16
CA ILE A 85 26.75 25.40 -9.72
C ILE A 85 27.44 25.32 -8.35
N GLY A 86 26.66 25.10 -7.30
CA GLY A 86 27.16 25.15 -5.92
C GLY A 86 27.81 26.51 -5.61
N PRO A 87 29.06 26.57 -5.13
CA PRO A 87 29.79 27.81 -4.85
C PRO A 87 30.49 28.41 -6.10
N CYS A 88 30.33 27.81 -7.28
CA CYS A 88 31.09 28.18 -8.47
C CYS A 88 30.19 28.88 -9.50
N ARG A 89 30.58 30.09 -9.92
CA ARG A 89 30.03 30.76 -11.10
C ARG A 89 30.83 30.40 -12.33
N LEU A 90 30.16 30.11 -13.44
CA LEU A 90 30.74 29.72 -14.70
C LEU A 90 30.27 30.68 -15.79
N ARG A 91 31.19 31.04 -16.68
CA ARG A 91 30.90 31.64 -17.99
C ARG A 91 31.48 30.73 -19.07
N VAL A 92 30.72 30.50 -20.12
CA VAL A 92 31.09 29.56 -21.18
C VAL A 92 30.97 30.25 -22.53
N ALA A 93 32.03 30.19 -23.32
CA ALA A 93 32.05 30.70 -24.68
C ALA A 93 32.57 29.63 -25.65
N LEU A 94 32.23 29.77 -26.93
CA LEU A 94 32.90 29.00 -27.99
C LEU A 94 34.26 29.64 -28.29
N SER A 95 35.31 28.83 -28.30
CA SER A 95 36.65 29.32 -28.66
C SER A 95 36.65 29.83 -30.12
N PRO A 96 37.21 31.02 -30.43
CA PRO A 96 37.17 31.63 -31.76
C PRO A 96 37.86 30.85 -32.90
N MET A 97 38.52 29.73 -32.61
CA MET A 97 39.21 28.91 -33.61
C MET A 97 38.36 27.80 -34.26
N ALA A 98 37.02 27.90 -34.23
CA ALA A 98 36.14 26.90 -34.83
C ALA A 98 34.94 27.47 -35.61
N LEU A 99 35.10 28.67 -36.21
CA LEU A 99 34.22 29.19 -37.26
C LEU A 99 34.94 29.13 -38.62
N ALA A 100 35.16 27.92 -39.13
CA ALA A 100 35.60 27.71 -40.51
C ALA A 100 35.32 26.26 -40.96
N ALA A 101 34.07 25.81 -40.81
CA ALA A 101 33.52 24.67 -41.54
C ALA A 101 32.06 24.48 -41.13
N ALA A 102 31.21 24.15 -42.10
CA ALA A 102 29.77 23.90 -42.00
C ALA A 102 28.87 25.15 -42.03
N GLU A 103 29.06 26.00 -43.04
CA GLU A 103 27.91 26.39 -43.86
C GLU A 103 27.72 25.28 -44.90
N GLU A 104 26.61 24.54 -44.83
CA GLU A 104 25.84 24.06 -45.98
C GLU A 104 24.73 23.09 -45.54
N GLY A 105 23.50 23.44 -45.90
CA GLY A 105 22.41 22.48 -46.10
C GLY A 105 21.43 22.31 -44.95
N ALA A 106 20.30 23.01 -45.01
CA ALA A 106 18.98 22.39 -45.23
C ALA A 106 17.85 23.39 -44.94
N GLU A 107 17.18 23.83 -46.00
CA GLU A 107 15.82 24.36 -45.96
C GLU A 107 14.85 23.26 -45.52
N VAL A 108 13.94 23.52 -44.56
CA VAL A 108 12.54 23.02 -44.60
C VAL A 108 11.60 23.98 -43.84
N SER A 109 10.78 24.68 -44.62
CA SER A 109 9.34 24.92 -44.48
C SER A 109 8.68 25.13 -43.10
N ARG A 110 8.12 26.33 -42.89
CA ARG A 110 6.97 26.56 -41.98
C ARG A 110 5.68 26.02 -42.63
N PRO A 111 4.67 25.61 -41.83
CA PRO A 111 3.57 26.56 -41.63
C PRO A 111 2.94 26.59 -40.23
N ALA A 112 2.56 27.82 -39.87
CA ALA A 112 1.31 28.28 -39.25
C ALA A 112 0.88 27.74 -37.87
N GLU A 113 0.95 28.67 -36.92
CA GLU A 113 0.23 28.73 -35.65
C GLU A 113 -1.29 28.58 -35.84
N THR A 114 -1.90 27.77 -34.97
CA THR A 114 -3.27 28.00 -34.51
C THR A 114 -3.29 27.93 -32.99
N SER A 115 -3.19 29.10 -32.37
CA SER A 115 -3.44 29.30 -30.95
C SER A 115 -4.89 28.93 -30.63
N ARG A 116 -5.08 27.90 -29.79
CA ARG A 116 -6.31 27.72 -29.02
C ARG A 116 -5.98 27.93 -27.55
N THR A 117 -6.46 29.07 -27.05
CA THR A 117 -6.60 29.43 -25.65
C THR A 117 -7.46 28.40 -24.92
N LEU A 118 -6.89 27.75 -23.89
CA LEU A 118 -7.64 27.18 -22.78
C LEU A 118 -7.01 27.73 -21.50
N ALA A 119 -7.51 28.90 -21.07
CA ALA A 119 -7.36 29.38 -19.72
C ALA A 119 -8.20 28.47 -18.80
N GLY A 120 -7.63 27.35 -18.38
CA GLY A 120 -8.14 26.56 -17.27
C GLY A 120 -7.53 27.08 -15.99
N ALA A 121 -8.33 27.79 -15.18
CA ALA A 121 -7.94 28.19 -13.84
C ALA A 121 -7.54 26.95 -13.02
N VAL A 122 -6.29 26.91 -12.59
CA VAL A 122 -5.82 25.95 -11.58
C VAL A 122 -6.66 26.20 -10.32
N PRO A 123 -7.45 25.23 -9.82
CA PRO A 123 -8.18 25.43 -8.58
C PRO A 123 -7.15 25.64 -7.47
N GLN A 124 -7.20 26.80 -6.80
CA GLN A 124 -6.46 26.97 -5.56
C GLN A 124 -6.94 25.89 -4.58
N PRO A 125 -6.02 25.17 -3.88
CA PRO A 125 -6.41 24.20 -2.89
C PRO A 125 -7.26 24.90 -1.81
N PRO A 126 -8.31 24.23 -1.30
CA PRO A 126 -9.17 24.82 -0.29
C PRO A 126 -8.35 25.23 0.94
N PRO A 127 -8.71 26.35 1.60
CA PRO A 127 -7.99 26.83 2.77
C PRO A 127 -7.93 25.74 3.84
N ALA A 128 -6.75 25.53 4.42
CA ALA A 128 -6.55 24.54 5.48
C ALA A 128 -7.55 24.76 6.62
N PRO A 129 -8.12 23.67 7.20
CA PRO A 129 -9.11 23.77 8.27
C PRO A 129 -8.54 24.53 9.48
N PRO A 130 -9.39 25.17 10.31
CA PRO A 130 -8.95 26.04 11.41
C PRO A 130 -7.94 25.37 12.38
N GLN A 131 -8.11 24.05 12.61
CA GLN A 131 -7.21 23.25 13.45
C GLN A 131 -5.79 23.11 12.86
N ALA A 132 -5.66 23.03 11.53
CA ALA A 132 -4.37 22.95 10.86
C ALA A 132 -3.58 24.27 10.96
N ARG A 133 -4.27 25.43 11.06
CA ARG A 133 -3.62 26.74 11.28
C ARG A 133 -3.10 26.89 12.70
N LEU A 134 -3.80 26.35 13.69
CA LEU A 134 -3.38 26.36 15.11
C LEU A 134 -2.19 25.44 15.38
N GLN A 135 -1.95 24.44 14.53
CA GLN A 135 -0.83 23.49 14.66
C GLN A 135 0.46 23.92 13.94
N GLN A 136 0.39 24.91 13.05
CA GLN A 136 1.57 25.40 12.31
C GLN A 136 2.67 25.99 13.20
N PRO A 137 2.38 26.81 14.24
CA PRO A 137 3.41 27.33 15.14
C PRO A 137 4.08 26.20 15.93
N ARG A 138 3.28 25.25 16.45
CA ARG A 138 3.77 24.08 17.20
C ARG A 138 4.66 23.17 16.35
N LEU A 139 4.37 23.01 15.06
CA LEU A 139 5.21 22.25 14.13
C LEU A 139 6.55 22.96 13.84
N GLN A 140 6.56 24.29 13.76
CA GLN A 140 7.79 25.07 13.56
C GLN A 140 8.70 24.99 14.79
N GLU A 141 8.14 25.14 15.99
CA GLU A 141 8.85 24.94 17.26
C GLU A 141 9.44 23.54 17.35
N ARG A 142 8.65 22.52 17.01
CA ARG A 142 9.09 21.13 17.00
C ARG A 142 10.21 20.88 16.00
N ARG A 143 10.12 21.44 14.80
CA ARG A 143 11.18 21.38 13.76
C ARG A 143 12.49 21.96 14.28
N ARG A 144 12.45 23.13 14.90
CA ARG A 144 13.66 23.79 15.44
C ARG A 144 14.31 22.96 16.53
N LEU A 145 13.53 22.53 17.53
CA LEU A 145 14.04 21.73 18.65
C LEU A 145 14.57 20.38 18.19
N HIS A 146 13.88 19.73 17.24
CA HIS A 146 14.32 18.46 16.67
C HIS A 146 15.65 18.61 15.90
N ALA A 147 15.79 19.65 15.08
CA ALA A 147 17.05 19.94 14.39
C ALA A 147 18.21 20.19 15.37
N ALA A 148 17.98 20.98 16.42
CA ALA A 148 18.97 21.24 17.47
C ALA A 148 19.36 19.96 18.24
N LEU A 149 18.40 19.07 18.51
CA LEU A 149 18.65 17.80 19.17
C LEU A 149 19.47 16.85 18.29
N LEU A 150 19.13 16.73 17.00
CA LEU A 150 19.88 15.91 16.06
C LEU A 150 21.32 16.41 15.90
N GLU A 151 21.53 17.72 15.79
CA GLU A 151 22.86 18.32 15.75
C GLU A 151 23.67 18.00 17.03
N ALA A 152 23.03 18.11 18.20
CA ALA A 152 23.66 17.78 19.47
C ALA A 152 24.02 16.29 19.61
N LEU A 153 23.19 15.38 19.08
CA LEU A 153 23.44 13.93 19.04
C LEU A 153 24.55 13.59 18.03
N ASP A 154 24.55 14.22 16.85
CA ASP A 154 25.55 14.00 15.81
C ASP A 154 26.95 14.45 16.23
N LEU A 155 27.06 15.55 16.98
CA LEU A 155 28.31 15.98 17.62
C LEU A 155 28.89 14.93 18.58
N ARG A 156 28.05 13.99 19.06
CA ARG A 156 28.43 12.87 19.94
C ARG A 156 28.51 11.51 19.22
N ARG A 157 28.46 11.47 17.87
CA ARG A 157 28.38 10.25 17.03
C ARG A 157 29.32 9.09 17.41
N ARG A 158 30.49 9.36 18.01
CA ARG A 158 31.44 8.33 18.44
C ARG A 158 30.94 7.49 19.63
N ASP A 159 30.08 8.04 20.48
CA ASP A 159 29.55 7.35 21.66
C ASP A 159 28.16 6.73 21.42
N VAL A 160 27.40 7.25 20.45
CA VAL A 160 26.00 6.89 20.20
C VAL A 160 25.84 5.58 19.41
N ALA A 161 26.77 5.25 18.51
CA ALA A 161 26.67 4.09 17.61
C ALA A 161 26.65 2.72 18.32
N GLY A 162 26.98 2.66 19.62
CA GLY A 162 26.95 1.45 20.44
C GLY A 162 25.94 1.46 21.58
N MET A 163 25.08 2.49 21.68
CA MET A 163 24.11 2.61 22.77
C MET A 163 22.89 1.72 22.55
N SER A 164 22.32 1.19 23.64
CA SER A 164 20.98 0.60 23.61
C SER A 164 19.90 1.69 23.46
N ASP A 165 18.73 1.32 22.94
CA ASP A 165 17.59 2.25 22.77
C ASP A 165 17.23 3.00 24.06
N GLY A 166 17.32 2.36 25.22
CA GLY A 166 17.07 3.00 26.52
C GLY A 166 18.13 4.06 26.89
N MET A 167 19.40 3.79 26.59
CA MET A 167 20.50 4.74 26.83
C MET A 167 20.45 5.91 25.86
N LEU A 168 20.13 5.64 24.58
CA LEU A 168 19.94 6.68 23.57
C LEU A 168 18.79 7.62 23.94
N ARG A 169 17.67 7.05 24.42
CA ARG A 169 16.52 7.83 24.88
C ARG A 169 16.86 8.71 26.09
N ALA A 170 17.55 8.16 27.08
CA ALA A 170 17.96 8.93 28.27
C ALA A 170 18.93 10.08 27.92
N GLU A 171 19.88 9.83 27.01
CA GLU A 171 20.82 10.87 26.57
C GLU A 171 20.14 11.95 25.72
N ALA A 172 19.26 11.56 24.79
CA ALA A 172 18.47 12.49 24.00
C ALA A 172 17.55 13.35 24.89
N GLU A 173 16.92 12.76 25.91
CA GLU A 173 16.11 13.48 26.89
C GLU A 173 16.93 14.50 27.68
N ARG A 174 18.15 14.13 28.11
CA ARG A 174 19.07 15.02 28.82
C ARG A 174 19.50 16.20 27.95
N LEU A 175 19.86 15.96 26.69
CA LEU A 175 20.24 17.01 25.74
C LEU A 175 19.06 17.93 25.43
N LEU A 176 17.88 17.36 25.17
CA LEU A 176 16.67 18.11 24.85
C LEU A 176 16.24 19.00 26.02
N THR A 177 16.35 18.51 27.25
CA THR A 177 16.08 19.30 28.46
C THR A 177 16.99 20.52 28.54
N HIS A 178 18.27 20.37 28.20
CA HIS A 178 19.20 21.49 28.15
C HIS A 178 18.86 22.48 27.04
N ILE A 179 18.59 22.00 25.82
CA ILE A 179 18.22 22.83 24.66
C ILE A 179 16.98 23.67 24.98
N VAL A 180 15.94 23.05 25.54
CA VAL A 180 14.66 23.71 25.88
C VAL A 180 14.83 24.70 27.05
N ALA A 181 15.73 24.43 28.00
CA ALA A 181 16.03 25.36 29.08
C ALA A 181 16.73 26.64 28.59
N THR A 182 17.51 26.54 27.52
CA THR A 182 18.21 27.67 26.90
C THR A 182 17.42 28.35 25.77
N ASP A 183 16.28 27.79 25.37
CA ASP A 183 15.44 28.31 24.28
C ASP A 183 14.60 29.51 24.74
N THR A 184 14.94 30.69 24.23
CA THR A 184 14.28 31.98 24.51
C THR A 184 13.08 32.28 23.61
N ASP A 185 12.89 31.50 22.55
CA ASP A 185 11.91 31.77 21.51
C ASP A 185 10.60 30.99 21.72
N LEU A 186 10.56 30.06 22.67
CA LEU A 186 9.35 29.31 23.03
C LEU A 186 8.32 30.22 23.70
N PRO A 187 7.04 30.19 23.26
CA PRO A 187 5.98 31.02 23.84
C PRO A 187 5.81 30.79 25.37
N PRO A 188 5.48 31.84 26.15
CA PRO A 188 5.33 31.72 27.62
C PRO A 188 4.26 30.72 28.08
N GLY A 189 3.28 30.39 27.22
CA GLY A 189 2.21 29.42 27.50
C GLY A 189 2.38 28.06 26.81
N ALA A 190 3.52 27.78 26.19
CA ALA A 190 3.75 26.51 25.53
C ALA A 190 3.93 25.38 26.56
N ASP A 191 3.26 24.24 26.33
CA ASP A 191 3.49 23.02 27.11
C ASP A 191 4.84 22.40 26.71
N ARG A 192 5.90 22.88 27.38
CA ARG A 192 7.28 22.42 27.16
C ARG A 192 7.43 20.92 27.37
N ALA A 193 6.70 20.33 28.32
CA ALA A 193 6.77 18.91 28.59
C ALA A 193 6.18 18.09 27.44
N ALA A 194 5.03 18.50 26.89
CA ALA A 194 4.47 17.85 25.71
C ALA A 194 5.38 18.00 24.48
N LEU A 195 5.96 19.18 24.25
CA LEU A 195 6.87 19.43 23.14
C LEU A 195 8.15 18.59 23.25
N CYS A 196 8.73 18.49 24.46
CA CYS A 196 9.87 17.60 24.71
C CYS A 196 9.54 16.14 24.40
N ARG A 197 8.38 15.64 24.85
CA ARG A 197 7.95 14.26 24.54
C ARG A 197 7.85 14.04 23.03
N GLU A 198 7.16 14.92 22.30
CA GLU A 198 7.00 14.77 20.85
C GLU A 198 8.34 14.81 20.09
N VAL A 199 9.26 15.72 20.47
CA VAL A 199 10.59 15.81 19.85
C VAL A 199 11.43 14.56 20.16
N LEU A 200 11.36 14.07 21.41
CA LEU A 200 12.06 12.87 21.84
C LEU A 200 11.53 11.64 21.11
N ASP A 201 10.21 11.46 21.07
CA ASP A 201 9.54 10.35 20.37
C ASP A 201 9.87 10.35 18.87
N GLU A 202 10.05 11.52 18.26
CA GLU A 202 10.46 11.62 16.85
C GLU A 202 11.95 11.31 16.64
N ALA A 203 12.83 11.78 17.53
CA ALA A 203 14.27 11.58 17.42
C ALA A 203 14.69 10.13 17.70
N VAL A 204 14.09 9.48 18.70
CA VAL A 204 14.48 8.13 19.16
C VAL A 204 13.40 7.06 19.00
N GLY A 205 12.19 7.43 18.60
CA GLY A 205 11.04 6.52 18.46
C GLY A 205 10.49 6.48 17.02
N LEU A 206 9.17 6.34 16.89
CA LEU A 206 8.46 6.40 15.60
C LEU A 206 7.72 7.74 15.40
N GLY A 207 8.00 8.72 16.27
CA GLY A 207 7.42 10.06 16.26
C GLY A 207 5.89 10.06 16.22
N PRO A 208 5.25 10.79 15.29
CA PRO A 208 3.80 10.92 15.24
C PRO A 208 3.07 9.59 14.98
N LEU A 209 3.77 8.50 14.60
CA LEU A 209 3.16 7.20 14.38
C LEU A 209 2.84 6.46 15.68
N GLU A 210 3.58 6.67 16.76
CA GLU A 210 3.39 5.94 18.02
C GLU A 210 1.96 6.05 18.57
N PRO A 211 1.38 7.26 18.75
CA PRO A 211 -0.01 7.37 19.21
C PRO A 211 -1.02 6.80 18.19
N LEU A 212 -0.71 6.83 16.89
CA LEU A 212 -1.60 6.29 15.84
C LEU A 212 -1.59 4.75 15.83
N LEU A 213 -0.44 4.15 16.05
CA LEU A 213 -0.28 2.71 16.20
C LEU A 213 -0.98 2.21 17.48
N ALA A 214 -0.91 2.97 18.57
CA ALA A 214 -1.60 2.64 19.82
C ALA A 214 -3.13 2.77 19.74
N ALA A 215 -3.67 3.69 18.93
CA ALA A 215 -5.10 3.95 18.84
C ALA A 215 -5.89 2.77 18.23
N SER A 216 -6.74 2.10 19.01
CA SER A 216 -7.44 0.88 18.59
C SER A 216 -8.48 1.09 17.49
N ASP A 217 -8.96 2.32 17.31
CA ASP A 217 -9.97 2.68 16.32
C ASP A 217 -9.39 3.05 14.94
N ILE A 218 -8.06 3.16 14.83
CA ILE A 218 -7.34 3.33 13.57
C ILE A 218 -6.96 1.96 13.00
N THR A 219 -7.35 1.70 11.76
CA THR A 219 -7.08 0.44 11.03
C THR A 219 -5.93 0.57 10.04
N GLU A 220 -5.72 1.75 9.47
CA GLU A 220 -4.67 2.01 8.48
C GLU A 220 -4.07 3.41 8.69
N ILE A 221 -2.76 3.54 8.51
CA ILE A 221 -2.00 4.79 8.60
C ILE A 221 -1.23 4.95 7.30
N MET A 222 -1.32 6.12 6.66
CA MET A 222 -0.60 6.42 5.42
C MET A 222 0.09 7.77 5.54
N VAL A 223 1.39 7.76 5.40
CA VAL A 223 2.25 8.95 5.32
C VAL A 223 2.58 9.14 3.85
N ASN A 224 1.89 10.07 3.18
CA ASN A 224 2.14 10.38 1.77
C ASN A 224 3.38 11.29 1.61
N ARG A 225 3.62 12.12 2.63
CA ARG A 225 4.74 13.04 2.78
C ARG A 225 4.88 13.36 4.27
N TYR A 226 6.02 13.89 4.69
CA TYR A 226 6.28 14.23 6.10
C TYR A 226 5.20 15.11 6.75
N ASP A 227 4.56 16.03 6.02
CA ASP A 227 3.47 16.91 6.49
C ASP A 227 2.06 16.45 6.05
N GLU A 228 1.93 15.21 5.58
CA GLU A 228 0.69 14.68 5.00
C GLU A 228 0.44 13.24 5.45
N ILE A 229 -0.28 13.11 6.58
CA ILE A 229 -0.71 11.83 7.14
C ILE A 229 -2.22 11.65 6.97
N TYR A 230 -2.64 10.46 6.54
CA TYR A 230 -4.02 10.00 6.50
C TYR A 230 -4.20 8.80 7.42
N VAL A 231 -5.40 8.65 7.96
CA VAL A 231 -5.78 7.48 8.76
C VAL A 231 -7.14 6.96 8.32
N GLU A 232 -7.32 5.65 8.40
CA GLU A 232 -8.63 5.00 8.24
C GLU A 232 -9.23 4.72 9.62
N ARG A 233 -10.48 5.18 9.82
CA ARG A 233 -11.31 4.83 10.99
C ARG A 233 -12.67 4.34 10.50
N GLY A 234 -13.09 3.15 10.94
CA GLY A 234 -14.39 2.58 10.55
C GLY A 234 -14.59 2.48 9.03
N GLY A 235 -13.53 2.18 8.27
CA GLY A 235 -13.58 2.08 6.81
C GLY A 235 -13.58 3.42 6.06
N ARG A 236 -13.47 4.55 6.76
CA ARG A 236 -13.45 5.90 6.17
C ARG A 236 -12.07 6.52 6.30
N LEU A 237 -11.54 7.00 5.17
CA LEU A 237 -10.26 7.67 5.12
C LEU A 237 -10.41 9.17 5.43
N SER A 238 -9.53 9.69 6.28
CA SER A 238 -9.49 11.11 6.62
C SER A 238 -8.06 11.60 6.81
N ARG A 239 -7.81 12.88 6.51
CA ARG A 239 -6.52 13.51 6.78
C ARG A 239 -6.36 13.70 8.29
N HIS A 240 -5.24 13.23 8.83
CA HIS A 240 -4.90 13.41 10.23
C HIS A 240 -4.10 14.71 10.43
N PRO A 241 -4.30 15.44 11.54
CA PRO A 241 -3.54 16.66 11.84
C PRO A 241 -2.03 16.44 12.09
N ALA A 242 -1.65 15.24 12.53
CA ALA A 242 -0.26 14.92 12.81
C ALA A 242 0.63 15.02 11.56
N ALA A 243 1.88 15.39 11.77
CA ALA A 243 2.93 15.49 10.77
C ALA A 243 4.25 15.09 11.42
N PHE A 244 5.23 14.71 10.61
CA PHE A 244 6.65 14.68 10.94
C PHE A 244 7.27 16.07 10.77
N THR A 245 8.40 16.32 11.42
CA THR A 245 9.14 17.57 11.29
C THR A 245 9.84 17.69 9.94
N SER A 246 10.37 16.59 9.39
CA SER A 246 11.09 16.56 8.12
C SER A 246 10.93 15.22 7.37
N GLU A 247 11.35 15.19 6.11
CA GLU A 247 11.45 13.94 5.34
C GLU A 247 12.46 12.96 5.96
N GLU A 248 13.56 13.47 6.52
CA GLU A 248 14.57 12.67 7.21
C GLU A 248 13.98 11.93 8.41
N SER A 249 13.08 12.57 9.16
CA SER A 249 12.35 11.90 10.25
C SER A 249 11.47 10.75 9.77
N VAL A 250 10.83 10.88 8.61
CA VAL A 250 10.05 9.78 8.00
C VAL A 250 10.99 8.63 7.63
N ARG A 251 12.12 8.93 6.99
CA ARG A 251 13.14 7.93 6.63
C ARG A 251 13.68 7.22 7.87
N TRP A 252 13.99 7.96 8.92
CA TRP A 252 14.45 7.40 10.19
C TRP A 252 13.42 6.45 10.82
N ALA A 253 12.14 6.86 10.84
CA ALA A 253 11.06 6.01 11.33
C ALA A 253 10.92 4.72 10.49
N ILE A 254 11.03 4.81 9.16
CA ILE A 254 11.06 3.64 8.28
C ILE A 254 12.24 2.73 8.62
N GLU A 255 13.46 3.29 8.72
CA GLU A 255 14.68 2.53 9.03
C GLU A 255 14.58 1.81 10.38
N ARG A 256 14.05 2.46 11.41
CA ARG A 256 13.78 1.87 12.74
C ARG A 256 12.73 0.75 12.69
N ILE A 257 11.74 0.85 11.81
CA ILE A 257 10.75 -0.22 11.60
C ILE A 257 11.40 -1.44 10.92
N VAL A 258 12.20 -1.23 9.87
CA VAL A 258 12.63 -2.33 8.99
C VAL A 258 13.93 -3.01 9.43
N THR A 259 14.81 -2.29 10.14
CA THR A 259 16.13 -2.79 10.55
C THR A 259 16.05 -3.97 11.52
N PRO A 260 15.21 -3.94 12.59
CA PRO A 260 15.04 -5.08 13.50
C PRO A 260 14.49 -6.33 12.80
N LEU A 261 13.81 -6.15 11.66
CA LEU A 261 13.22 -7.22 10.86
C LEU A 261 14.23 -7.82 9.86
N GLY A 262 15.50 -7.38 9.88
CA GLY A 262 16.53 -7.81 8.94
C GLY A 262 16.28 -7.33 7.51
N ARG A 263 15.43 -6.32 7.32
CA ARG A 263 15.13 -5.71 6.01
C ARG A 263 15.94 -4.44 5.83
N ARG A 264 16.16 -4.06 4.57
CA ARG A 264 16.92 -2.86 4.19
C ARG A 264 16.14 -2.04 3.20
N ILE A 265 16.28 -0.72 3.31
CA ILE A 265 15.75 0.26 2.38
C ILE A 265 16.80 1.36 2.17
N ASP A 266 17.20 1.56 0.93
CA ASP A 266 18.23 2.53 0.52
C ASP A 266 18.04 2.91 -0.95
N GLU A 267 18.89 3.79 -1.50
CA GLU A 267 18.76 4.25 -2.89
C GLU A 267 18.87 3.12 -3.94
N SER A 268 19.51 1.99 -3.59
CA SER A 268 19.62 0.81 -4.47
C SER A 268 18.41 -0.11 -4.36
N SER A 269 17.76 -0.14 -3.20
CA SER A 269 16.52 -0.87 -2.90
C SER A 269 15.49 0.07 -2.25
N PRO A 270 14.86 0.97 -3.03
CA PRO A 270 14.07 2.09 -2.50
C PRO A 270 12.67 1.70 -2.03
N MET A 271 12.35 0.41 -2.01
CA MET A 271 11.04 -0.14 -1.64
C MET A 271 11.23 -1.31 -0.68
N VAL A 272 10.34 -1.41 0.31
CA VAL A 272 10.38 -2.50 1.28
C VAL A 272 8.97 -2.87 1.74
N ASP A 273 8.73 -4.17 1.81
CA ASP A 273 7.59 -4.77 2.49
C ASP A 273 8.08 -5.48 3.76
N ALA A 274 7.38 -5.25 4.86
CA ALA A 274 7.75 -5.77 6.17
C ALA A 274 6.52 -6.10 7.01
N ARG A 275 6.75 -6.94 8.03
CA ARG A 275 5.72 -7.34 9.00
C ARG A 275 6.23 -7.09 10.41
N LEU A 276 5.47 -6.31 11.17
CA LEU A 276 5.77 -5.99 12.57
C LEU A 276 5.47 -7.20 13.46
N SER A 277 6.01 -7.17 14.68
CA SER A 277 5.81 -8.22 15.69
C SER A 277 4.35 -8.37 16.14
N ASP A 278 3.54 -7.32 16.01
CA ASP A 278 2.10 -7.34 16.29
C ASP A 278 1.27 -7.88 15.10
N GLY A 279 1.92 -8.30 14.01
CA GLY A 279 1.29 -8.80 12.80
C GLY A 279 0.98 -7.72 11.76
N SER A 280 1.13 -6.43 12.09
CA SER A 280 0.82 -5.32 11.19
C SER A 280 1.74 -5.32 9.97
N ARG A 281 1.20 -4.95 8.82
CA ARG A 281 1.93 -4.90 7.54
C ARG A 281 2.42 -3.49 7.26
N VAL A 282 3.66 -3.39 6.82
CA VAL A 282 4.31 -2.12 6.50
C VAL A 282 4.83 -2.16 5.08
N HIS A 283 4.48 -1.14 4.31
CA HIS A 283 5.05 -0.87 3.00
C HIS A 283 5.68 0.51 3.00
N ALA A 284 6.92 0.64 2.58
CA ALA A 284 7.60 1.93 2.49
C ALA A 284 8.33 2.10 1.16
N ILE A 285 8.33 3.34 0.67
CA ILE A 285 8.99 3.75 -0.57
C ILE A 285 9.74 5.04 -0.30
N ILE A 286 11.01 5.12 -0.71
CA ILE A 286 11.85 6.31 -0.60
C ILE A 286 12.26 6.85 -1.97
N PRO A 287 12.79 8.09 -2.05
CA PRO A 287 13.42 8.59 -3.28
C PRO A 287 14.55 7.66 -3.77
N PRO A 288 14.79 7.58 -5.10
CA PRO A 288 14.18 8.40 -6.15
C PRO A 288 12.79 7.92 -6.63
N VAL A 289 12.30 6.77 -6.17
CA VAL A 289 11.01 6.21 -6.62
C VAL A 289 9.83 7.03 -6.10
N ALA A 290 9.89 7.44 -4.82
CA ALA A 290 8.90 8.33 -4.24
C ALA A 290 9.24 9.82 -4.53
N MET A 291 8.76 10.33 -5.67
CA MET A 291 9.08 11.69 -6.16
C MET A 291 8.71 12.84 -5.21
N LYS A 292 7.77 12.62 -4.28
CA LYS A 292 7.32 13.63 -3.30
C LYS A 292 7.97 13.48 -1.93
N GLY A 293 9.00 12.63 -1.83
CA GLY A 293 9.68 12.26 -0.59
C GLY A 293 9.21 10.90 -0.06
N ALA A 294 9.84 10.43 1.02
CA ALA A 294 9.53 9.15 1.63
C ALA A 294 8.03 8.96 1.97
N SER A 295 7.51 7.78 1.64
CA SER A 295 6.13 7.37 1.84
C SER A 295 6.07 6.06 2.63
N LEU A 296 5.06 5.93 3.49
CA LEU A 296 4.89 4.81 4.41
C LEU A 296 3.41 4.48 4.58
N THR A 297 3.04 3.23 4.36
CA THR A 297 1.70 2.70 4.63
C THR A 297 1.79 1.59 5.66
N ILE A 298 1.02 1.72 6.75
CA ILE A 298 0.90 0.71 7.79
C ILE A 298 -0.55 0.24 7.85
N ARG A 299 -0.76 -1.03 7.54
CA ARG A 299 -2.05 -1.72 7.71
C ARG A 299 -1.98 -2.50 9.02
N LYS A 300 -2.72 -2.02 10.02
CA LYS A 300 -2.63 -2.59 11.37
C LYS A 300 -3.30 -3.95 11.43
N PHE A 301 -2.70 -4.85 12.20
CA PHE A 301 -3.33 -6.13 12.48
C PHE A 301 -4.56 -5.89 13.37
N PRO A 302 -5.74 -6.41 12.99
CA PRO A 302 -6.96 -6.17 13.76
C PRO A 302 -6.84 -6.80 15.16
N ARG A 303 -6.99 -5.98 16.21
CA ARG A 303 -6.99 -6.45 17.60
C ARG A 303 -8.30 -7.12 18.00
N GLN A 304 -9.43 -6.69 17.44
CA GLN A 304 -10.72 -7.32 17.64
C GLN A 304 -11.00 -8.29 16.49
N ARG A 305 -11.40 -9.51 16.85
CA ARG A 305 -11.80 -10.55 15.90
C ARG A 305 -13.32 -10.47 15.76
N PRO A 306 -13.86 -9.90 14.68
CA PRO A 306 -15.30 -9.91 14.48
C PRO A 306 -15.77 -11.36 14.37
N GLY A 307 -16.86 -11.69 15.05
CA GLY A 307 -17.54 -12.97 14.95
C GLY A 307 -18.76 -12.91 14.04
N MET A 308 -19.45 -14.04 13.88
CA MET A 308 -20.68 -14.11 13.09
C MET A 308 -21.76 -13.16 13.63
N ALA A 309 -21.89 -13.06 14.96
CA ALA A 309 -22.84 -12.16 15.62
C ALA A 309 -22.60 -10.68 15.25
N ASP A 310 -21.35 -10.26 15.08
CA ASP A 310 -21.02 -8.87 14.70
C ASP A 310 -21.46 -8.56 13.27
N LEU A 311 -21.37 -9.54 12.35
CA LEU A 311 -21.85 -9.37 10.97
C LEU A 311 -23.38 -9.26 10.91
N ILE A 312 -24.09 -10.04 11.74
CA ILE A 312 -25.55 -9.94 11.85
C ILE A 312 -25.93 -8.56 12.41
N ALA A 313 -25.28 -8.13 13.50
CA ALA A 313 -25.51 -6.82 14.12
C ALA A 313 -25.20 -5.65 13.17
N ALA A 314 -24.17 -5.79 12.33
CA ALA A 314 -23.82 -4.81 11.29
C ALA A 314 -24.76 -4.83 10.07
N GLY A 315 -25.72 -5.77 10.02
CA GLY A 315 -26.60 -5.96 8.87
C GLY A 315 -25.85 -6.42 7.60
N SER A 316 -24.72 -7.09 7.76
CA SER A 316 -23.92 -7.61 6.64
C SER A 316 -24.52 -8.88 6.04
N LEU A 317 -25.25 -9.66 6.82
CA LEU A 317 -26.05 -10.81 6.39
C LEU A 317 -27.17 -11.08 7.41
N SER A 318 -28.19 -11.84 7.03
CA SER A 318 -29.29 -12.23 7.93
C SER A 318 -28.90 -13.41 8.84
N GLY A 319 -29.66 -13.62 9.92
CA GLY A 319 -29.46 -14.78 10.80
C GLY A 319 -29.61 -16.13 10.08
N ALA A 320 -30.58 -16.23 9.15
CA ALA A 320 -30.77 -17.43 8.32
C ALA A 320 -29.55 -17.71 7.42
N MET A 321 -28.99 -16.68 6.79
CA MET A 321 -27.76 -16.80 6.00
C MET A 321 -26.57 -17.22 6.87
N ALA A 322 -26.45 -16.68 8.08
CA ALA A 322 -25.39 -17.00 9.02
C ALA A 322 -25.44 -18.47 9.43
N GLN A 323 -26.62 -18.94 9.84
CA GLN A 323 -26.85 -20.33 10.25
C GLN A 323 -26.59 -21.30 9.09
N PHE A 324 -27.07 -20.99 7.89
CA PHE A 324 -26.80 -21.78 6.70
C PHE A 324 -25.31 -21.89 6.39
N LEU A 325 -24.58 -20.76 6.38
CA LEU A 325 -23.14 -20.78 6.07
C LEU A 325 -22.33 -21.50 7.14
N ALA A 326 -22.66 -21.31 8.43
CA ALA A 326 -22.03 -22.06 9.51
C ALA A 326 -22.27 -23.57 9.36
N LEU A 327 -23.49 -23.97 8.99
CA LEU A 327 -23.81 -25.37 8.72
C LEU A 327 -23.01 -25.93 7.56
N CYS A 328 -22.92 -25.20 6.43
CA CYS A 328 -22.08 -25.57 5.29
C CYS A 328 -20.63 -25.84 5.70
N VAL A 329 -20.03 -24.97 6.53
CA VAL A 329 -18.67 -25.18 7.03
C VAL A 329 -18.56 -26.45 7.87
N ARG A 330 -19.47 -26.64 8.83
CA ARG A 330 -19.47 -27.80 9.73
C ARG A 330 -19.68 -29.12 8.99
N THR A 331 -20.47 -29.11 7.92
CA THR A 331 -20.72 -30.27 7.05
C THR A 331 -19.79 -30.34 5.85
N ARG A 332 -18.60 -29.73 5.92
CA ARG A 332 -17.53 -29.85 4.92
C ARG A 332 -17.91 -29.45 3.48
N LYS A 333 -18.77 -28.46 3.29
CA LYS A 333 -19.01 -27.88 1.96
C LYS A 333 -17.89 -26.89 1.59
N ASN A 334 -17.35 -27.04 0.38
CA ASN A 334 -16.30 -26.19 -0.17
C ASN A 334 -16.86 -24.80 -0.51
N LEU A 335 -16.26 -23.76 0.05
CA LEU A 335 -16.79 -22.40 0.04
C LEU A 335 -15.83 -21.41 -0.64
N VAL A 336 -16.36 -20.67 -1.61
CA VAL A 336 -15.65 -19.57 -2.28
C VAL A 336 -16.29 -18.25 -1.93
N VAL A 337 -15.57 -17.37 -1.25
CA VAL A 337 -16.02 -16.00 -0.96
C VAL A 337 -15.52 -15.06 -2.06
N SER A 338 -16.43 -14.46 -2.82
CA SER A 338 -16.11 -13.57 -3.94
C SER A 338 -16.56 -12.12 -3.71
N GLY A 339 -15.87 -11.17 -4.33
CA GLY A 339 -16.20 -9.75 -4.16
C GLY A 339 -15.14 -8.77 -4.66
N GLY A 340 -15.52 -7.49 -4.74
CA GLY A 340 -14.60 -6.40 -5.09
C GLY A 340 -13.54 -6.12 -4.02
N THR A 341 -12.59 -5.23 -4.34
CA THR A 341 -11.60 -4.75 -3.36
C THR A 341 -12.28 -4.03 -2.21
N GLY A 342 -11.88 -4.34 -0.97
CA GLY A 342 -12.44 -3.72 0.23
C GLY A 342 -13.87 -4.15 0.59
N SER A 343 -14.43 -5.18 -0.08
CA SER A 343 -15.76 -5.71 0.24
C SER A 343 -15.84 -6.48 1.56
N GLY A 344 -14.69 -6.91 2.12
CA GLY A 344 -14.62 -7.65 3.38
C GLY A 344 -14.46 -9.17 3.24
N LYS A 345 -14.07 -9.68 2.06
CA LYS A 345 -13.92 -11.12 1.79
C LYS A 345 -13.08 -11.85 2.84
N THR A 346 -11.88 -11.35 3.12
CA THR A 346 -10.97 -11.98 4.09
C THR A 346 -11.55 -11.98 5.50
N THR A 347 -12.32 -10.94 5.86
CA THR A 347 -13.04 -10.89 7.15
C THR A 347 -14.12 -11.97 7.22
N LEU A 348 -14.92 -12.13 6.17
CA LEU A 348 -15.94 -13.18 6.11
C LEU A 348 -15.31 -14.57 6.08
N LEU A 349 -14.24 -14.76 5.30
CA LEU A 349 -13.46 -16.00 5.26
C LEU A 349 -12.93 -16.34 6.66
N ASN A 350 -12.38 -15.38 7.38
CA ASN A 350 -11.88 -15.58 8.74
C ASN A 350 -12.99 -16.04 9.70
N ILE A 351 -14.17 -15.42 9.62
CA ILE A 351 -15.32 -15.79 10.46
C ILE A 351 -15.81 -17.19 10.13
N LEU A 352 -16.02 -17.49 8.85
CA LEU A 352 -16.47 -18.81 8.40
C LEU A 352 -15.44 -19.90 8.75
N SER A 353 -14.16 -19.60 8.64
CA SER A 353 -13.11 -20.55 8.99
C SER A 353 -13.04 -20.80 10.51
N ASN A 354 -13.54 -19.91 11.36
CA ASN A 354 -13.70 -20.17 12.80
C ASN A 354 -14.97 -21.00 13.13
N GLU A 355 -15.83 -21.30 12.15
CA GLU A 355 -16.94 -22.26 12.29
C GLU A 355 -16.49 -23.71 12.00
N ILE A 356 -15.22 -23.92 11.62
CA ILE A 356 -14.62 -25.24 11.50
C ILE A 356 -14.60 -25.89 12.92
N PRO A 357 -14.88 -27.19 13.08
CA PRO A 357 -14.81 -27.83 14.40
C PRO A 357 -13.37 -27.94 14.95
N ASP A 358 -13.16 -27.71 16.25
CA ASP A 358 -11.83 -27.71 16.91
C ASP A 358 -11.02 -29.03 16.78
N GLY A 359 -11.68 -30.15 16.48
CA GLY A 359 -11.02 -31.45 16.27
C GLY A 359 -10.31 -31.59 14.91
N GLU A 360 -10.50 -30.65 14.00
CA GLU A 360 -9.94 -30.68 12.65
C GLU A 360 -8.59 -29.95 12.57
N ARG A 361 -7.64 -30.53 11.85
CA ARG A 361 -6.36 -29.88 11.54
C ARG A 361 -6.54 -28.91 10.39
N VAL A 362 -6.31 -27.62 10.64
CA VAL A 362 -6.48 -26.57 9.63
C VAL A 362 -5.13 -26.01 9.19
N VAL A 363 -4.93 -25.90 7.89
CA VAL A 363 -3.77 -25.22 7.29
C VAL A 363 -4.23 -23.96 6.58
N THR A 364 -3.79 -22.79 7.03
CA THR A 364 -4.02 -21.52 6.32
C THR A 364 -2.85 -21.18 5.42
N ILE A 365 -3.12 -20.61 4.25
CA ILE A 365 -2.12 -20.23 3.25
C ILE A 365 -2.45 -18.85 2.70
N GLU A 366 -1.56 -17.89 2.89
CA GLU A 366 -1.82 -16.48 2.53
C GLU A 366 -0.59 -15.81 1.91
N ASP A 367 -0.79 -14.81 1.05
CA ASP A 367 0.31 -13.94 0.59
C ASP A 367 0.95 -13.19 1.75
N ALA A 368 0.10 -12.68 2.64
CA ALA A 368 0.47 -12.13 3.93
C ALA A 368 -0.59 -12.57 4.93
N ALA A 369 -0.19 -13.09 6.10
CA ALA A 369 -1.18 -13.72 6.97
C ALA A 369 -2.13 -12.67 7.57
N GLU A 370 -3.41 -12.71 7.19
CA GLU A 370 -4.49 -11.88 7.69
C GLU A 370 -5.50 -12.73 8.50
N LEU A 371 -5.52 -14.06 8.30
CA LEU A 371 -6.40 -14.98 9.01
C LEU A 371 -5.93 -15.21 10.46
N CYS A 372 -6.90 -15.14 11.36
CA CYS A 372 -6.77 -15.31 12.79
C CYS A 372 -7.78 -16.36 13.27
N LEU A 373 -7.42 -17.64 13.12
CA LEU A 373 -8.26 -18.75 13.58
C LEU A 373 -7.98 -19.04 15.05
N SER A 374 -9.06 -19.23 15.81
CA SER A 374 -9.01 -19.68 17.20
C SER A 374 -9.11 -21.19 17.24
N HIS A 375 -8.11 -21.87 16.68
CA HIS A 375 -8.04 -23.34 16.65
C HIS A 375 -6.74 -23.85 17.24
N ASP A 376 -6.87 -24.91 18.03
CA ASP A 376 -5.74 -25.58 18.67
C ASP A 376 -4.83 -26.24 17.63
N HIS A 377 -5.41 -26.87 16.60
CA HIS A 377 -4.67 -27.63 15.59
C HIS A 377 -4.45 -26.84 14.29
N LEU A 378 -3.93 -25.61 14.42
CA LEU A 378 -3.69 -24.69 13.31
C LEU A 378 -2.23 -24.70 12.84
N VAL A 379 -2.03 -24.72 11.52
CA VAL A 379 -0.75 -24.34 10.90
C VAL A 379 -0.95 -23.18 9.94
N ALA A 380 -0.27 -22.06 10.19
CA ALA A 380 -0.31 -20.89 9.34
C ALA A 380 0.92 -20.83 8.42
N LEU A 381 0.68 -20.77 7.11
CA LEU A 381 1.69 -20.65 6.07
C LEU A 381 1.55 -19.30 5.36
N GLU A 382 2.69 -18.65 5.13
CA GLU A 382 2.76 -17.34 4.45
C GLU A 382 3.70 -17.44 3.25
N ALA A 383 3.27 -16.91 2.12
CA ALA A 383 4.10 -16.81 0.93
C ALA A 383 5.30 -15.91 1.20
N ARG A 384 6.41 -16.16 0.50
CA ARG A 384 7.63 -15.37 0.66
C ARG A 384 8.05 -14.80 -0.69
N PRO A 385 8.15 -13.46 -0.84
CA PRO A 385 8.74 -12.89 -2.04
C PRO A 385 10.22 -13.28 -2.16
N ALA A 386 10.77 -13.18 -3.37
CA ALA A 386 12.20 -13.35 -3.57
C ALA A 386 13.00 -12.35 -2.72
N ASN A 387 14.20 -12.73 -2.30
CA ASN A 387 15.17 -11.79 -1.75
C ASN A 387 15.66 -10.81 -2.84
N GLN A 388 16.48 -9.82 -2.47
CA GLN A 388 17.03 -8.83 -3.41
C GLN A 388 17.85 -9.47 -4.56
N GLU A 389 18.34 -10.69 -4.37
CA GLU A 389 19.07 -11.48 -5.38
C GLU A 389 18.15 -12.32 -6.28
N GLY A 390 16.82 -12.17 -6.15
CA GLY A 390 15.82 -12.92 -6.91
C GLY A 390 15.63 -14.38 -6.46
N ARG A 391 16.18 -14.77 -5.31
CA ARG A 391 16.18 -16.15 -4.79
C ARG A 391 15.20 -16.36 -3.64
N GLY A 392 14.83 -17.61 -3.41
CA GLY A 392 14.06 -18.02 -2.23
C GLY A 392 12.60 -17.56 -2.25
N ARG A 393 12.03 -17.24 -3.41
CA ARG A 393 10.59 -17.06 -3.55
C ARG A 393 9.87 -18.36 -3.20
N ILE A 394 8.80 -18.26 -2.43
CA ILE A 394 7.85 -19.34 -2.13
C ILE A 394 6.48 -18.77 -2.44
N ASP A 395 5.78 -19.31 -3.44
CA ASP A 395 4.45 -18.86 -3.82
C ASP A 395 3.34 -19.68 -3.15
N ILE A 396 2.10 -19.17 -3.24
CA ILE A 396 0.93 -19.86 -2.67
C ILE A 396 0.77 -21.25 -3.27
N ARG A 397 1.07 -21.43 -4.56
CA ARG A 397 0.91 -22.73 -5.25
C ARG A 397 1.82 -23.79 -4.63
N GLU A 398 3.08 -23.45 -4.37
CA GLU A 398 4.03 -24.32 -3.68
C GLU A 398 3.57 -24.66 -2.27
N LEU A 399 3.05 -23.67 -1.53
CA LEU A 399 2.51 -23.88 -0.19
C LEU A 399 1.28 -24.80 -0.19
N VAL A 400 0.36 -24.66 -1.15
CA VAL A 400 -0.81 -25.55 -1.30
C VAL A 400 -0.36 -26.99 -1.52
N ARG A 401 0.59 -27.21 -2.44
CA ARG A 401 1.15 -28.55 -2.68
C ARG A 401 1.87 -29.13 -1.48
N ASN A 402 2.57 -28.29 -0.72
CA ASN A 402 3.23 -28.71 0.50
C ASN A 402 2.21 -29.05 1.60
N ALA A 403 1.14 -28.27 1.72
CA ALA A 403 0.07 -28.49 2.69
C ALA A 403 -0.57 -29.88 2.55
N LEU A 404 -0.73 -30.40 1.34
CA LEU A 404 -1.24 -31.77 1.09
C LEU A 404 -0.41 -32.87 1.77
N ARG A 405 0.86 -32.61 2.11
CA ARG A 405 1.73 -33.54 2.84
C ARG A 405 1.65 -33.40 4.36
N MET A 406 0.92 -32.40 4.84
CA MET A 406 0.81 -32.06 6.26
C MET A 406 -0.40 -32.71 6.93
N ARG A 407 -1.08 -33.63 6.24
CA ARG A 407 -2.33 -34.28 6.66
C ARG A 407 -3.39 -33.28 7.17
N PRO A 408 -3.73 -32.22 6.42
CA PRO A 408 -4.79 -31.31 6.83
C PRO A 408 -6.15 -32.01 6.75
N ASP A 409 -7.06 -31.64 7.64
CA ASP A 409 -8.49 -31.89 7.44
C ASP A 409 -9.10 -30.77 6.57
N ARG A 410 -8.59 -29.52 6.74
CA ARG A 410 -9.03 -28.34 6.00
C ARG A 410 -7.86 -27.54 5.46
N ILE A 411 -7.99 -27.03 4.25
CA ILE A 411 -7.09 -26.02 3.69
C ILE A 411 -7.88 -24.73 3.50
N VAL A 412 -7.34 -23.62 4.00
CA VAL A 412 -7.92 -22.29 3.84
C VAL A 412 -6.92 -21.42 3.10
N VAL A 413 -7.25 -21.05 1.87
CA VAL A 413 -6.40 -20.15 1.07
C VAL A 413 -6.95 -18.74 1.18
N GLY A 414 -6.15 -17.80 1.68
CA GLY A 414 -6.60 -16.42 1.92
C GLY A 414 -7.16 -15.76 0.67
N GLU A 415 -6.47 -15.92 -0.46
CA GLU A 415 -6.95 -15.44 -1.76
C GLU A 415 -6.30 -16.21 -2.92
N CYS A 416 -7.10 -16.68 -3.88
CA CYS A 416 -6.63 -17.20 -5.16
C CYS A 416 -6.58 -16.09 -6.21
N ARG A 417 -5.41 -15.93 -6.85
CA ARG A 417 -5.06 -14.96 -7.89
C ARG A 417 -4.51 -15.59 -9.17
N GLY A 418 -4.11 -16.86 -9.15
CA GLY A 418 -3.43 -17.52 -10.25
C GLY A 418 -3.43 -19.05 -10.19
N ALA A 419 -2.31 -19.65 -10.56
CA ALA A 419 -2.18 -21.07 -10.83
C ALA A 419 -2.45 -21.99 -9.62
N GLU A 420 -2.32 -21.47 -8.40
CA GLU A 420 -2.70 -22.15 -7.16
C GLU A 420 -4.18 -22.56 -7.12
N ALA A 421 -5.05 -21.88 -7.88
CA ALA A 421 -6.48 -22.22 -7.94
C ALA A 421 -6.69 -23.68 -8.38
N PHE A 422 -5.88 -24.19 -9.31
CA PHE A 422 -5.99 -25.58 -9.76
C PHE A 422 -5.63 -26.57 -8.64
N ASP A 423 -4.50 -26.35 -7.97
CA ASP A 423 -4.03 -27.21 -6.87
C ASP A 423 -5.01 -27.15 -5.68
N MET A 424 -5.61 -25.98 -5.42
CA MET A 424 -6.65 -25.79 -4.41
C MET A 424 -7.93 -26.57 -4.72
N LEU A 425 -8.47 -26.45 -5.94
CA LEU A 425 -9.64 -27.23 -6.35
C LEU A 425 -9.36 -28.73 -6.34
N THR A 426 -8.13 -29.12 -6.69
CA THR A 426 -7.72 -30.52 -6.57
C THR A 426 -7.76 -30.97 -5.11
N ALA A 427 -7.27 -30.17 -4.17
CA ALA A 427 -7.34 -30.48 -2.73
C ALA A 427 -8.79 -30.66 -2.26
N MET A 428 -9.67 -29.71 -2.62
CA MET A 428 -11.11 -29.73 -2.32
C MET A 428 -11.80 -31.03 -2.75
N ASN A 429 -11.37 -31.60 -3.88
CA ASN A 429 -11.93 -32.82 -4.46
C ASN A 429 -11.16 -34.10 -4.07
N THR A 430 -10.02 -34.00 -3.38
CA THR A 430 -9.15 -35.13 -3.02
C THR A 430 -8.91 -35.24 -1.52
N GLY A 431 -10.01 -35.38 -0.77
CA GLY A 431 -9.96 -35.71 0.67
C GLY A 431 -9.70 -34.53 1.60
N HIS A 432 -9.74 -33.30 1.10
CA HIS A 432 -9.67 -32.06 1.91
C HIS A 432 -10.94 -31.23 1.70
N GLU A 433 -12.09 -31.91 1.76
CA GLU A 433 -13.41 -31.32 1.63
C GLU A 433 -13.64 -30.24 2.71
N GLY A 434 -14.52 -29.30 2.38
CA GLY A 434 -14.84 -28.19 3.27
C GLY A 434 -13.75 -27.13 3.32
N SER A 435 -12.86 -27.11 2.34
CA SER A 435 -11.83 -26.08 2.20
C SER A 435 -12.46 -24.75 1.76
N LEU A 436 -11.82 -23.65 2.15
CA LEU A 436 -12.34 -22.30 1.91
C LEU A 436 -11.33 -21.42 1.18
N THR A 437 -11.80 -20.52 0.34
CA THR A 437 -10.93 -19.51 -0.29
C THR A 437 -11.67 -18.21 -0.60
N THR A 438 -10.91 -17.15 -0.88
CA THR A 438 -11.46 -15.94 -1.50
C THR A 438 -10.93 -15.69 -2.90
N LEU A 439 -11.71 -14.95 -3.71
CA LEU A 439 -11.25 -14.45 -5.00
C LEU A 439 -11.94 -13.12 -5.36
N HIS A 440 -11.32 -12.33 -6.25
CA HIS A 440 -11.92 -11.08 -6.71
C HIS A 440 -12.90 -11.30 -7.86
N ALA A 441 -14.18 -11.04 -7.67
CA ALA A 441 -15.17 -11.09 -8.75
C ALA A 441 -16.38 -10.18 -8.48
N ASN A 442 -17.09 -9.80 -9.54
CA ASN A 442 -18.24 -8.91 -9.45
C ASN A 442 -19.57 -9.66 -9.30
N SER A 443 -19.58 -10.97 -9.55
CA SER A 443 -20.75 -11.85 -9.39
C SER A 443 -20.29 -13.30 -9.14
N PRO A 444 -21.18 -14.18 -8.63
CA PRO A 444 -20.89 -15.61 -8.54
C PRO A 444 -20.51 -16.24 -9.89
N ARG A 445 -21.14 -15.81 -10.99
CA ARG A 445 -20.80 -16.31 -12.33
C ARG A 445 -19.41 -15.84 -12.79
N ASP A 446 -19.07 -14.59 -12.51
CA ASP A 446 -17.72 -14.05 -12.79
C ASP A 446 -16.66 -14.79 -11.96
N ALA A 447 -16.98 -15.18 -10.72
CA ALA A 447 -16.08 -15.93 -9.85
C ALA A 447 -15.65 -17.25 -10.51
N LEU A 448 -16.62 -18.00 -11.04
CA LEU A 448 -16.35 -19.24 -11.78
C LEU A 448 -15.53 -18.98 -13.06
N GLY A 449 -15.90 -17.96 -13.84
CA GLY A 449 -15.14 -17.59 -15.05
C GLY A 449 -13.69 -17.16 -14.76
N ARG A 450 -13.44 -16.59 -13.58
CA ARG A 450 -12.08 -16.27 -13.13
C ARG A 450 -11.31 -17.50 -12.68
N LEU A 451 -11.95 -18.48 -12.03
CA LEU A 451 -11.33 -19.78 -11.77
C LEU A 451 -10.95 -20.47 -13.08
N GLU A 452 -11.82 -20.47 -14.09
CA GLU A 452 -11.50 -20.98 -15.44
C GLU A 452 -10.23 -20.30 -15.99
N SER A 453 -10.20 -18.96 -15.96
CA SER A 453 -9.08 -18.17 -16.47
C SER A 453 -7.77 -18.45 -15.72
N MET A 454 -7.82 -18.51 -14.39
CA MET A 454 -6.66 -18.79 -13.54
C MET A 454 -6.04 -20.16 -13.84
N ILE A 455 -6.88 -21.18 -14.05
CA ILE A 455 -6.43 -22.55 -14.37
C ILE A 455 -5.82 -22.60 -15.77
N LEU A 456 -6.43 -21.96 -16.77
CA LEU A 456 -5.89 -21.91 -18.12
C LEU A 456 -4.53 -21.18 -18.17
N MET A 457 -4.38 -20.10 -17.40
CA MET A 457 -3.11 -19.38 -17.28
C MET A 457 -2.03 -20.16 -16.52
N ALA A 458 -2.38 -21.23 -15.80
CA ALA A 458 -1.42 -22.09 -15.11
C ALA A 458 -0.53 -22.92 -16.07
N GLY A 459 -0.80 -22.87 -17.37
CA GLY A 459 -0.06 -23.59 -18.41
C GLY A 459 -0.37 -25.09 -18.45
N LEU A 460 -1.50 -25.51 -17.85
CA LEU A 460 -2.00 -26.86 -17.95
C LEU A 460 -2.73 -26.99 -19.29
N ASP A 461 -2.27 -27.87 -20.17
CA ASP A 461 -2.89 -28.13 -21.47
C ASP A 461 -4.17 -28.97 -21.31
N LEU A 462 -5.19 -28.35 -20.69
CA LEU A 462 -6.47 -28.97 -20.37
C LEU A 462 -7.58 -28.38 -21.25
N PRO A 463 -8.45 -29.24 -21.83
CA PRO A 463 -9.66 -28.76 -22.49
C PRO A 463 -10.53 -27.95 -21.53
N LEU A 464 -11.15 -26.87 -22.02
CA LEU A 464 -12.01 -26.00 -21.21
C LEU A 464 -13.15 -26.74 -20.51
N THR A 465 -13.69 -27.79 -21.14
CA THR A 465 -14.74 -28.64 -20.54
C THR A 465 -14.23 -29.34 -19.30
N ALA A 466 -13.03 -29.92 -19.32
CA ALA A 466 -12.42 -30.58 -18.18
C ALA A 466 -12.14 -29.59 -17.03
N VAL A 467 -11.73 -28.36 -17.35
CA VAL A 467 -11.56 -27.29 -16.35
C VAL A 467 -12.88 -26.98 -15.67
N ARG A 468 -13.97 -26.85 -16.44
CA ARG A 468 -15.31 -26.58 -15.90
C ARG A 468 -15.83 -27.72 -15.05
N GLU A 469 -15.64 -28.97 -15.49
CA GLU A 469 -16.03 -30.17 -14.75
C GLU A 469 -15.30 -30.22 -13.42
N HIS A 470 -14.01 -29.90 -13.41
CA HIS A 470 -13.21 -29.83 -12.19
C HIS A 470 -13.70 -28.75 -11.23
N ILE A 471 -14.00 -27.55 -11.71
CA ILE A 471 -14.57 -26.47 -10.88
C ILE A 471 -15.93 -26.89 -10.31
N ALA A 472 -16.82 -27.41 -11.15
CA ALA A 472 -18.17 -27.78 -10.76
C ALA A 472 -18.23 -28.95 -9.75
N ALA A 473 -17.25 -29.85 -9.81
CA ALA A 473 -17.13 -30.94 -8.84
C ALA A 473 -16.47 -30.53 -7.52
N SER A 474 -15.73 -29.41 -7.50
CA SER A 474 -14.91 -29.02 -6.34
C SER A 474 -15.53 -27.91 -5.49
N VAL A 475 -16.39 -27.05 -6.07
CA VAL A 475 -16.99 -25.90 -5.37
C VAL A 475 -18.46 -26.19 -5.10
N ASP A 476 -18.90 -26.09 -3.84
CA ASP A 476 -20.30 -26.25 -3.48
C ASP A 476 -21.03 -24.91 -3.43
N ILE A 477 -20.45 -23.92 -2.74
CA ILE A 477 -21.08 -22.63 -2.46
C ILE A 477 -20.18 -21.46 -2.87
N VAL A 478 -20.77 -20.47 -3.54
CA VAL A 478 -20.18 -19.17 -3.82
C VAL A 478 -20.92 -18.09 -3.03
N VAL A 479 -20.19 -17.36 -2.17
CA VAL A 479 -20.72 -16.27 -1.36
C VAL A 479 -20.23 -14.94 -1.93
N GLN A 480 -21.14 -14.16 -2.52
CA GLN A 480 -20.81 -12.86 -3.10
C GLN A 480 -20.96 -11.74 -2.08
N GLN A 481 -19.90 -10.99 -1.83
CA GLN A 481 -19.87 -9.85 -0.92
C GLN A 481 -19.55 -8.54 -1.66
N ALA A 482 -20.29 -7.48 -1.34
CA ALA A 482 -20.10 -6.15 -1.92
C ALA A 482 -19.97 -5.07 -0.85
N ARG A 483 -19.27 -3.98 -1.20
CA ARG A 483 -19.28 -2.72 -0.45
C ARG A 483 -20.27 -1.77 -1.12
N LEU A 484 -21.32 -1.39 -0.40
CA LEU A 484 -22.34 -0.46 -0.87
C LEU A 484 -21.82 0.98 -0.83
N ALA A 485 -22.51 1.91 -1.52
CA ALA A 485 -22.07 3.29 -1.71
C ALA A 485 -21.87 4.07 -0.39
N HIS A 486 -22.68 3.78 0.64
CA HIS A 486 -22.57 4.35 1.99
C HIS A 486 -21.46 3.69 2.85
N GLY A 487 -20.74 2.72 2.28
CA GLY A 487 -19.58 2.06 2.87
C GLY A 487 -19.88 0.74 3.57
N GLN A 488 -21.15 0.38 3.77
CA GLN A 488 -21.55 -0.88 4.40
C GLN A 488 -21.14 -2.08 3.54
N ARG A 489 -20.67 -3.14 4.18
CA ARG A 489 -20.32 -4.42 3.53
C ARG A 489 -21.48 -5.39 3.71
N VAL A 490 -21.98 -5.98 2.62
CA VAL A 490 -23.13 -6.90 2.64
C VAL A 490 -22.87 -8.13 1.77
N VAL A 491 -23.40 -9.28 2.18
CA VAL A 491 -23.46 -10.49 1.35
C VAL A 491 -24.62 -10.35 0.37
N THR A 492 -24.32 -10.11 -0.91
CA THR A 492 -25.34 -9.82 -1.92
C THR A 492 -26.03 -11.05 -2.48
N SER A 493 -25.34 -12.18 -2.50
CA SER A 493 -25.89 -13.47 -2.96
C SER A 493 -25.11 -14.61 -2.31
N ILE A 494 -25.82 -15.71 -2.05
CA ILE A 494 -25.24 -17.02 -1.75
C ILE A 494 -25.80 -17.97 -2.81
N ALA A 495 -24.93 -18.55 -3.63
CA ALA A 495 -25.29 -19.41 -4.74
C ALA A 495 -24.65 -20.80 -4.58
N GLU A 496 -25.43 -21.84 -4.87
CA GLU A 496 -24.95 -23.21 -5.00
C GLU A 496 -24.49 -23.47 -6.43
N VAL A 497 -23.40 -24.21 -6.57
CA VAL A 497 -22.97 -24.80 -7.85
C VAL A 497 -23.65 -26.15 -8.02
N THR A 498 -24.56 -26.25 -8.99
CA THR A 498 -25.44 -27.42 -9.16
C THR A 498 -24.95 -28.41 -10.23
N GLY A 499 -23.69 -28.29 -10.64
CA GLY A 499 -23.07 -29.12 -11.68
C GLY A 499 -22.98 -28.42 -13.03
N MET A 500 -23.08 -29.18 -14.12
CA MET A 500 -22.92 -28.69 -15.49
C MET A 500 -24.06 -29.12 -16.41
N GLU A 501 -24.45 -28.22 -17.30
CA GLU A 501 -25.40 -28.49 -18.37
C GLU A 501 -24.95 -27.76 -19.65
N SER A 502 -24.96 -28.46 -20.79
CA SER A 502 -24.56 -27.92 -22.09
C SER A 502 -23.21 -27.19 -22.08
N GLY A 503 -22.23 -27.74 -21.35
CA GLY A 503 -20.87 -27.20 -21.26
C GLY A 503 -20.74 -25.92 -20.41
N ARG A 504 -21.77 -25.56 -19.62
CA ARG A 504 -21.77 -24.43 -18.70
C ARG A 504 -22.00 -24.89 -17.27
N ILE A 505 -21.29 -24.28 -16.33
CA ILE A 505 -21.53 -24.50 -14.90
C ILE A 505 -22.85 -23.82 -14.51
N GLN A 506 -23.70 -24.58 -13.83
CA GLN A 506 -25.01 -24.15 -13.35
C GLN A 506 -24.90 -23.60 -11.94
N LEU A 507 -25.69 -22.56 -11.67
CA LEU A 507 -25.73 -21.87 -10.39
C LEU A 507 -27.19 -21.71 -9.95
N GLN A 508 -27.48 -22.02 -8.70
CA GLN A 508 -28.77 -21.78 -8.06
C GLN A 508 -28.59 -20.77 -6.93
N ASP A 509 -29.20 -19.60 -7.05
CA ASP A 509 -29.23 -18.66 -5.93
C ASP A 509 -30.12 -19.23 -4.82
N LEU A 510 -29.57 -19.26 -3.60
CA LEU A 510 -30.25 -19.66 -2.38
C LEU A 510 -30.70 -18.44 -1.58
N PHE A 511 -29.87 -17.39 -1.58
CA PHE A 511 -30.14 -16.11 -0.94
C PHE A 511 -29.75 -14.95 -1.85
N ARG A 512 -30.47 -13.83 -1.74
CA ARG A 512 -30.13 -12.57 -2.38
C ARG A 512 -30.40 -11.39 -1.45
N HIS A 513 -29.64 -10.31 -1.64
CA HIS A 513 -29.91 -9.02 -1.01
C HIS A 513 -30.55 -8.08 -2.02
N ASP A 514 -31.80 -7.71 -1.77
CA ASP A 514 -32.49 -6.64 -2.47
C ASP A 514 -32.24 -5.29 -1.77
N ARG A 515 -32.04 -4.23 -2.54
CA ARG A 515 -31.73 -2.89 -1.99
C ARG A 515 -32.87 -2.29 -1.16
N HIS A 516 -34.11 -2.70 -1.41
CA HIS A 516 -35.30 -2.17 -0.75
C HIS A 516 -35.86 -3.15 0.29
N ARG A 517 -35.81 -4.46 0.00
CA ARG A 517 -36.39 -5.51 0.86
C ARG A 517 -35.39 -6.18 1.79
N GLY A 518 -34.10 -5.89 1.65
CA GLY A 518 -33.04 -6.52 2.44
C GLY A 518 -32.74 -7.95 1.98
N PHE A 519 -32.37 -8.82 2.91
CA PHE A 519 -32.02 -10.22 2.61
C PHE A 519 -33.27 -11.08 2.44
N ALA A 520 -33.31 -11.91 1.39
CA ALA A 520 -34.39 -12.86 1.13
C ALA A 520 -33.84 -14.21 0.68
N GLY A 521 -34.52 -15.28 1.10
CA GLY A 521 -34.35 -16.61 0.51
C GLY A 521 -34.99 -16.69 -0.88
N CYS A 522 -34.43 -17.50 -1.77
CA CYS A 522 -34.86 -17.59 -3.17
C CYS A 522 -35.88 -18.69 -3.46
N GLY A 523 -36.37 -19.39 -2.43
CA GLY A 523 -37.33 -20.50 -2.51
C GLY A 523 -36.73 -21.84 -2.92
N ALA A 524 -35.43 -21.90 -3.20
CA ALA A 524 -34.72 -23.13 -3.54
C ALA A 524 -34.01 -23.69 -2.31
N LEU A 525 -34.18 -25.00 -2.07
CA LEU A 525 -33.36 -25.74 -1.12
C LEU A 525 -32.05 -26.16 -1.81
N PRO A 526 -30.93 -26.25 -1.07
CA PRO A 526 -29.68 -26.74 -1.64
C PRO A 526 -29.82 -28.19 -2.09
N GLY A 527 -29.16 -28.58 -3.17
CA GLY A 527 -29.17 -29.94 -3.71
C GLY A 527 -28.70 -30.99 -2.71
N PHE A 528 -27.78 -30.62 -1.81
CA PHE A 528 -27.29 -31.46 -0.71
C PHE A 528 -28.19 -31.45 0.55
N ALA A 529 -29.36 -30.81 0.54
CA ALA A 529 -30.28 -30.84 1.69
C ALA A 529 -30.72 -32.26 2.09
N ARG A 530 -30.85 -33.17 1.11
CA ARG A 530 -31.19 -34.58 1.37
C ARG A 530 -30.06 -35.31 2.09
N GLU A 531 -28.82 -35.08 1.67
CA GLU A 531 -27.62 -35.64 2.31
C GLU A 531 -27.56 -35.25 3.79
N TRP A 532 -27.86 -33.99 4.11
CA TRP A 532 -27.97 -33.52 5.49
C TRP A 532 -29.07 -34.22 6.26
N ALA A 533 -30.27 -34.34 5.70
CA ALA A 533 -31.38 -35.04 6.35
C ALA A 533 -31.04 -36.52 6.62
N ASP A 534 -30.45 -37.20 5.65
CA ASP A 534 -30.04 -38.61 5.76
C ASP A 534 -28.92 -38.81 6.80
N ALA A 535 -28.03 -37.82 6.94
CA ALA A 535 -27.00 -37.78 7.97
C ALA A 535 -27.52 -37.33 9.36
N GLY A 536 -28.82 -37.02 9.49
CA GLY A 536 -29.41 -36.54 10.74
C GLY A 536 -29.01 -35.11 11.12
N VAL A 537 -28.53 -34.33 10.15
CA VAL A 537 -28.18 -32.92 10.32
C VAL A 537 -29.46 -32.08 10.21
N GLU A 538 -29.87 -31.49 11.33
CA GLU A 538 -31.04 -30.61 11.37
C GLU A 538 -30.74 -29.25 10.73
N PHE A 539 -31.62 -28.80 9.86
CA PHE A 539 -31.64 -27.45 9.31
C PHE A 539 -33.08 -26.97 9.17
N ASP A 540 -33.30 -25.64 9.14
CA ASP A 540 -34.63 -25.08 8.96
C ASP A 540 -34.88 -24.71 7.48
N PRO A 541 -35.78 -25.40 6.76
CA PRO A 541 -36.13 -25.07 5.38
C PRO A 541 -36.68 -23.65 5.21
N SER A 542 -37.21 -23.04 6.27
CA SER A 542 -37.78 -21.69 6.24
C SER A 542 -36.72 -20.63 5.91
N TRP A 543 -35.43 -20.90 6.16
CA TRP A 543 -34.32 -20.02 5.81
C TRP A 543 -34.33 -19.62 4.33
N PHE A 544 -34.71 -20.54 3.45
CA PHE A 544 -34.69 -20.32 2.01
C PHE A 544 -35.98 -19.72 1.48
N SER A 545 -37.01 -19.55 2.31
CA SER A 545 -38.27 -18.96 1.88
C SER A 545 -38.19 -17.43 1.82
N ASP A 546 -38.95 -16.82 0.89
CA ASP A 546 -39.08 -15.37 0.81
C ASP A 546 -39.96 -14.87 1.98
N THR A 547 -39.32 -14.61 3.13
CA THR A 547 -39.98 -14.05 4.33
C THR A 547 -39.92 -12.53 4.38
N ALA A 548 -39.22 -11.88 3.45
CA ALA A 548 -38.99 -10.42 3.42
C ALA A 548 -40.27 -9.58 3.23
N GLY A 549 -41.44 -10.22 3.06
CA GLY A 549 -42.75 -9.57 3.01
C GLY A 549 -43.67 -9.77 4.23
N ARG A 550 -43.33 -10.61 5.22
CA ARG A 550 -44.27 -10.93 6.32
C ARG A 550 -44.07 -10.11 7.59
N GLU A 551 -42.89 -9.58 7.85
CA GLU A 551 -42.63 -8.79 9.07
C GLU A 551 -43.11 -7.32 8.97
N ALA A 552 -43.45 -6.83 7.78
CA ALA A 552 -43.94 -5.45 7.58
C ALA A 552 -45.48 -5.31 7.55
N GLY A 553 -46.26 -6.39 7.73
CA GLY A 553 -47.71 -6.38 7.46
C GLY A 553 -48.63 -7.00 8.52
N ALA A 554 -48.10 -7.51 9.65
CA ALA A 554 -48.90 -8.15 10.68
C ALA A 554 -48.99 -7.31 11.96
N SER A 555 -49.31 -6.02 11.82
CA SER A 555 -49.94 -5.27 12.91
C SER A 555 -50.88 -4.25 12.28
N VAL A 556 -52.05 -4.05 12.87
CA VAL A 556 -53.16 -3.20 12.41
C VAL A 556 -54.07 -3.89 11.38
N PHE A 557 -54.98 -4.73 11.87
CA PHE A 557 -56.45 -4.61 11.71
C PHE A 557 -57.11 -5.95 12.07
N ASN A 558 -57.22 -6.24 13.37
CA ASN A 558 -58.35 -7.03 13.86
C ASN A 558 -58.65 -6.78 15.35
N GLN A 559 -59.42 -5.74 15.63
CA GLN A 559 -60.39 -5.57 16.73
C GLN A 559 -61.39 -4.56 16.16
N GLY A 560 -62.70 -4.71 16.08
CA GLY A 560 -63.68 -5.59 16.69
C GLY A 560 -64.97 -4.76 16.71
N ALA A 561 -66.01 -5.30 16.06
CA ALA A 561 -67.46 -5.04 16.03
C ALA A 561 -68.10 -3.97 16.99
N PRO A 562 -69.34 -3.49 16.71
CA PRO A 562 -70.54 -4.34 16.53
C PRO A 562 -71.03 -4.48 15.10
#